data_AF-A0A6N1XCS9-F1
#
_entry.id   AF-A0A6N1XCS9-F1
#
_cell.length_a   1.000
_cell.length_b   1.000
_cell.length_c   1.000
_cell.angle_alpha   90.00
_cell.angle_beta   90.00
_cell.angle_gamma   90.00
#
_symmetry.space_group_name_H-M   'P 1'
#
loop_
_entity.id
_entity.type
_entity.pdbx_description
1 polymer ?
#
loop_
_entity_poly.entity_id
_entity_poly.type
_entity_poly.pdbx_seq_one_letter_code
_entity_poly.pdbx_strand_id
1 'polypeptide(L)'
;MIRFRISELIAEKQFKEGRRITLLEVAEATGINRMTLSRMINHKGYSTVTDNLDKLCDFFGCSVGDLAVHIPSIEVERGED
;
A
#
# COMPACT_ATOMS: atom_id res chain seq x y z
N MET A 1 -14.32 -4.32 -1.37
CA MET A 1 -12.94 -4.84 -1.57
C MET A 1 -11.97 -4.10 -0.65
N ILE A 2 -10.81 -4.68 -0.31
CA ILE A 2 -9.76 -3.92 0.37
C ILE A 2 -8.92 -3.17 -0.66
N ARG A 3 -8.70 -1.86 -0.42
CA ARG A 3 -7.76 -1.01 -1.16
C ARG A 3 -6.55 -0.74 -0.27
N PHE A 4 -5.36 -0.91 -0.82
CA PHE A 4 -4.11 -0.57 -0.14
C PHE A 4 -3.66 0.85 -0.51
N ARG A 5 -3.33 1.66 0.49
CA ARG A 5 -2.88 3.07 0.34
C ARG A 5 -1.35 3.21 0.24
N ILE A 6 -0.67 2.21 -0.32
CA ILE A 6 0.81 2.16 -0.34
C ILE A 6 1.40 3.35 -1.08
N SER A 7 0.83 3.75 -2.22
CA SER A 7 1.32 4.90 -2.99
C SER A 7 1.17 6.21 -2.23
N GLU A 8 0.04 6.39 -1.53
CA GLU A 8 -0.19 7.55 -0.67
C GLU A 8 0.78 7.58 0.50
N LEU A 9 0.99 6.46 1.18
CA LEU A 9 1.91 6.38 2.31
C LEU A 9 3.38 6.61 1.88
N ILE A 10 3.77 6.16 0.68
CA ILE A 10 5.07 6.51 0.09
C ILE A 10 5.16 8.03 -0.10
N ALA A 11 4.15 8.65 -0.70
CA ALA A 11 4.16 10.10 -0.93
C ALA A 11 4.23 10.90 0.39
N GLU A 12 3.44 10.51 1.40
CA GLU A 12 3.47 11.13 2.72
C GLU A 12 4.84 10.99 3.39
N LYS A 13 5.46 9.80 3.33
CA LYS A 13 6.79 9.56 3.90
C LYS A 13 7.88 10.33 3.15
N GLN A 14 7.82 10.42 1.82
CA GLN A 14 8.73 11.26 1.03
C GLN A 14 8.65 12.73 1.44
N PHE A 15 7.43 13.26 1.63
CA PHE A 15 7.24 14.63 2.08
C PHE A 15 7.82 14.86 3.48
N LYS A 16 7.58 13.95 4.42
CA LYS A 16 8.11 14.02 5.79
C LYS A 16 9.63 13.91 5.84
N GLU A 17 10.25 13.07 5.01
CA GLU A 17 11.70 12.82 5.02
C GLU A 17 12.49 13.75 4.07
N GLY A 18 11.82 14.52 3.21
CA GLY A 18 12.48 15.42 2.26
C GLY A 18 13.32 14.69 1.21
N ARG A 19 13.03 13.41 0.92
CA ARG A 19 13.75 12.60 -0.06
C ARG A 19 12.80 11.70 -0.83
N ARG A 20 13.27 11.23 -1.99
CA ARG A 20 12.56 10.21 -2.78
C ARG A 20 12.65 8.85 -2.08
N ILE A 21 11.54 8.14 -2.08
CA ILE A 21 11.40 6.76 -1.59
C ILE A 21 10.85 5.96 -2.76
N THR A 22 11.58 4.92 -3.15
CA THR A 22 11.18 4.10 -4.30
C THR A 22 10.45 2.85 -3.84
N LEU A 23 9.69 2.23 -4.75
CA LEU A 23 9.09 0.92 -4.48
C LEU A 23 10.16 -0.17 -4.24
N LEU A 24 11.36 -0.01 -4.82
CA LEU A 24 12.49 -0.90 -4.57
C LEU A 24 12.96 -0.78 -3.13
N GLU A 25 13.12 0.44 -2.61
CA GLU A 25 13.50 0.66 -1.22
C GLU A 25 12.46 0.08 -0.24
N VAL A 26 11.17 0.24 -0.53
CA VAL A 26 10.10 -0.37 0.28
C VAL A 26 10.24 -1.90 0.26
N ALA A 27 10.50 -2.50 -0.90
CA ALA A 27 10.72 -3.94 -1.02
C ALA A 27 11.93 -4.41 -0.22
N GLU A 28 13.05 -3.69 -0.29
CA GLU A 28 14.27 -4.01 0.45
C GLU A 28 14.08 -3.86 1.96
N ALA A 29 13.45 -2.79 2.43
CA ALA A 29 13.25 -2.52 3.84
C ALA A 29 12.22 -3.44 4.50
N THR A 30 11.18 -3.85 3.77
CA THR A 30 10.12 -4.73 4.30
C THR A 30 10.40 -6.21 4.06
N GLY A 31 11.32 -6.54 3.13
CA GLY A 31 11.51 -7.91 2.64
C GLY A 31 10.34 -8.42 1.76
N ILE A 32 9.37 -7.57 1.42
CA ILE A 32 8.25 -7.93 0.54
C ILE A 32 8.71 -7.86 -0.91
N ASN A 33 8.40 -8.89 -1.69
CA ASN A 33 8.72 -8.89 -3.12
C ASN A 33 8.11 -7.66 -3.84
N ARG A 34 8.92 -6.96 -4.64
CA ARG A 34 8.49 -5.77 -5.40
C ARG A 34 7.25 -6.02 -6.28
N MET A 35 7.12 -7.21 -6.86
CA MET A 35 5.93 -7.59 -7.65
C MET A 35 4.68 -7.74 -6.79
N THR A 36 4.82 -8.22 -5.56
CA THR A 36 3.72 -8.27 -4.57
C THR A 36 3.26 -6.85 -4.25
N LEU A 37 4.18 -5.94 -3.93
CA LEU A 37 3.84 -4.53 -3.69
C LEU A 37 3.16 -3.89 -4.91
N SER A 38 3.67 -4.16 -6.11
CA SER A 38 3.06 -3.70 -7.36
C SER A 38 1.64 -4.22 -7.55
N ARG A 39 1.36 -5.49 -7.21
CA ARG A 39 0.00 -6.04 -7.25
C ARG A 39 -0.90 -5.44 -6.17
N MET A 40 -0.41 -5.23 -4.96
CA MET A 40 -1.16 -4.55 -3.90
C MET A 40 -1.57 -3.13 -4.33
N ILE A 41 -0.71 -2.42 -5.05
CA ILE A 41 -0.99 -1.05 -5.55
C ILE A 41 -1.99 -1.07 -6.71
N ASN A 42 -1.77 -1.94 -7.70
CA ASN A 42 -2.44 -1.83 -9.01
C ASN A 42 -3.63 -2.78 -9.19
N HIS A 43 -3.70 -3.88 -8.43
CA HIS A 43 -4.75 -4.87 -8.57
C HIS A 43 -5.81 -4.71 -7.48
N LYS A 44 -6.96 -4.16 -7.88
CA LYS A 44 -8.15 -4.01 -7.03
C LYS A 44 -8.53 -5.36 -6.40
N GLY A 45 -8.67 -5.40 -5.08
CA GLY A 45 -9.06 -6.61 -4.36
C GLY A 45 -7.98 -7.69 -4.26
N TYR A 46 -6.70 -7.35 -4.51
CA TYR A 46 -5.59 -8.29 -4.31
C TYR A 46 -5.59 -8.88 -2.90
N SER A 47 -5.52 -10.21 -2.81
CA SER A 47 -5.38 -10.92 -1.54
C SER A 47 -3.91 -11.01 -1.15
N THR A 48 -3.63 -10.78 0.13
CA THR A 48 -2.29 -10.83 0.73
C THR A 48 -2.39 -11.40 2.14
N VAL A 49 -1.25 -11.67 2.77
CA VAL A 49 -1.18 -12.16 4.16
C VAL A 49 -1.02 -11.01 5.14
N THR A 50 -1.41 -11.23 6.40
CA THR A 50 -1.32 -10.22 7.47
C THR A 50 0.12 -9.80 7.79
N ASP A 51 1.09 -10.71 7.63
CA ASP A 51 2.53 -10.41 7.78
C ASP A 51 3.00 -9.30 6.83
N ASN A 52 2.46 -9.22 5.62
CA ASN A 52 2.77 -8.11 4.71
C ASN A 52 2.19 -6.79 5.21
N LEU A 53 1.03 -6.80 5.87
CA LEU A 53 0.43 -5.60 6.45
C LEU A 53 1.25 -5.11 7.63
N ASP A 54 1.66 -6.02 8.52
CA ASP A 54 2.49 -5.74 9.70
C ASP A 54 3.81 -5.05 9.31
N LYS A 55 4.56 -5.66 8.39
CA LYS A 55 5.82 -5.11 7.85
C LYS A 55 5.66 -3.74 7.20
N LEU A 56 4.55 -3.52 6.48
CA LEU A 56 4.28 -2.22 5.86
C LEU A 56 3.89 -1.19 6.93
N CYS A 57 3.11 -1.58 7.95
CA CYS A 57 2.77 -0.70 9.07
C CYS A 57 4.03 -0.25 9.82
N ASP A 58 4.97 -1.16 10.08
CA ASP A 58 6.27 -0.84 10.67
C ASP A 58 7.08 0.12 9.80
N PHE A 59 7.19 -0.15 8.50
CA PHE A 59 7.95 0.70 7.57
C PHE A 59 7.38 2.13 7.47
N PHE A 60 6.05 2.26 7.41
CA PHE A 60 5.38 3.56 7.30
C PHE A 60 5.12 4.24 8.66
N GLY A 61 5.22 3.50 9.77
CA GLY A 61 4.85 3.98 11.10
C GLY A 61 3.36 4.33 11.19
N CYS A 62 2.49 3.47 10.67
CA CYS A 62 1.05 3.72 10.57
C CYS A 62 0.20 2.57 11.13
N SER A 63 -1.09 2.81 11.35
CA SER A 63 -2.03 1.75 11.73
C SER A 63 -2.49 0.94 10.50
N VAL A 64 -3.02 -0.26 10.73
CA VAL A 64 -3.59 -1.09 9.65
C VAL A 64 -4.70 -0.35 8.89
N GLY A 65 -5.49 0.50 9.59
CA GLY A 65 -6.56 1.29 8.97
C GLY A 65 -6.05 2.42 8.07
N ASP A 66 -4.83 2.90 8.29
CA ASP A 66 -4.17 3.86 7.39
C ASP A 66 -3.70 3.18 6.11
N LEU A 67 -3.25 1.93 6.20
CA LEU A 67 -2.73 1.13 5.10
C LEU A 67 -3.83 0.47 4.24
N ALA A 68 -4.86 -0.10 4.88
CA ALA A 68 -5.85 -0.96 4.23
C ALA A 68 -7.28 -0.49 4.55
N VAL A 69 -7.99 -0.06 3.50
CA VAL A 69 -9.34 0.51 3.63
C VAL A 69 -10.35 -0.37 2.91
N HIS A 70 -11.47 -0.66 3.56
CA HIS A 70 -12.59 -1.33 2.92
C HIS A 70 -13.37 -0.35 2.03
N ILE A 71 -13.47 -0.68 0.74
CA ILE A 71 -14.28 0.02 -0.25
C ILE A 71 -15.58 -0.76 -0.48
N PRO A 72 -16.76 -0.18 -0.20
CA PRO A 72 -18.06 -0.78 -0.48
C PRO A 72 -18.25 -1.11 -1.97
N SER A 73 -18.94 -2.21 -2.26
CA SER A 73 -19.15 -2.71 -3.63
C SER A 73 -19.90 -1.74 -4.54
N ILE A 74 -20.72 -0.85 -3.97
CA ILE A 74 -21.52 0.17 -4.68
C ILE A 74 -20.68 1.34 -5.24
N GLU A 75 -19.43 1.51 -4.83
CA GLU A 75 -18.57 2.61 -5.30
C GLU A 75 -17.70 2.24 -6.50
N VAL A 76 -17.64 0.96 -6.88
CA VAL A 76 -16.70 0.44 -7.88
C VAL A 76 -17.14 0.73 -9.33
N GLU A 77 -18.44 0.93 -9.56
CA GLU A 77 -19.02 1.10 -10.91
C GLU A 77 -18.85 2.50 -11.52
N ARG A 78 -18.31 3.48 -10.78
CA ARG A 78 -18.24 4.90 -11.22
C ARG A 78 -16.89 5.34 -11.79
N GLY A 79 -16.02 4.42 -12.20
CA GLY A 79 -14.64 4.75 -12.56
C GLY A 79 -14.02 3.89 -13.66
N GLU A 80 -14.77 3.69 -14.75
CA GLU A 80 -14.23 3.22 -16.03
C GLU A 80 -14.43 4.33 -17.08
N ASP A 81 -13.38 5.15 -17.27
CA ASP A 81 -13.09 5.92 -18.48
C ASP A 81 -11.56 5.91 -18.67
#